data_AF-A0A9R0V079-F1
#
_entry.id   AF-A0A9R0V079-F1
#
_cell.length_a   1.000
_cell.length_b   1.000
_cell.length_c   1.000
_cell.angle_alpha   90.00
_cell.angle_beta   90.00
_cell.angle_gamma   90.00
#
_symmetry.space_group_name_H-M   'P 1'
#
loop_
_entity.id
_entity.type
_entity.pdbx_description
1 polymer ?
#
loop_
_entity_poly.entity_id
_entity_poly.type
_entity_poly.pdbx_seq_one_letter_code
_entity_poly.pdbx_strand_id
1 'polypeptide(L)'
;MATAVEDSAAELLLRAAALVPLERYALAALVLAAAFLYRFLELHVLGDLLRGLRGGRVALTFHPDSQVYHRVAAKCRSLHGRYLATPWLASPHLQTLFLGIWGIPPSVTYRRQLYTVRDGGTIALDWLLASDREAADGSSCDGTISSDDSTPIVVVVPGLTSDSTYVKHLVFSMVSNGWNVVVGNHRGLGGISITSDCFYNGGWTEDIREVVNYLHQKYPEAPLFTVGTSLGANILVKYLGEEGESTPVAGAASICSPWDLLVTSRFISRKLVQRCYDKALAIGLKGYAKLHQPVLARLANWEAITSSRSTREFDHHATCVVAKYETVDTFYRKCSCANYIGNVSVPLLCISALDDPLCTREAIPWDECRANKNIVLATTPNGGHLGFFQGLTAGRLWWVKPVSEFFSALHDSPCMHRQKIQEHGLQSSMESSIDKGPYVNLMEDGMVAAVTNEDTNIHDSLDKRTVSEMEGSDGMINVQQNGSTSVLQDESHSAVKNTNSSEDNVAPAQGLVGSQEQRKELSTDKIRDAIAPVKKSINQLIRSQGRSVWWLAYIAVVTSWPLLGALGFFLYRKKFRNSLPAKRLLRG
;
A
#
# COMPACT_ATOMS: atom_id res chain seq x y z
N MET A 1 -15.27 65.12 29.06
CA MET A 1 -14.46 63.88 29.09
C MET A 1 -14.57 63.21 27.73
N ALA A 2 -13.47 62.68 27.19
CA ALA A 2 -13.51 61.77 26.04
C ALA A 2 -13.10 60.38 26.55
N THR A 3 -13.98 59.40 26.40
CA THR A 3 -13.70 58.01 26.81
C THR A 3 -12.72 57.40 25.82
N ALA A 4 -11.46 57.22 26.25
CA ALA A 4 -10.53 56.36 25.55
C ALA A 4 -11.02 54.92 25.69
N VAL A 5 -11.68 54.42 24.64
CA VAL A 5 -11.95 52.98 24.52
C VAL A 5 -10.61 52.31 24.27
N GLU A 6 -10.17 51.45 25.18
CA GLU A 6 -9.03 50.57 24.91
C GLU A 6 -9.43 49.60 23.81
N ASP A 7 -8.85 49.77 22.62
CA ASP A 7 -9.03 48.85 21.50
C ASP A 7 -8.68 47.43 21.98
N SER A 8 -9.65 46.52 21.94
CA SER A 8 -9.44 45.13 22.34
C SER A 8 -8.26 44.53 21.57
N ALA A 9 -7.48 43.65 22.20
CA ALA A 9 -6.34 43.00 21.54
C ALA A 9 -6.73 42.30 20.22
N ALA A 10 -7.98 41.81 20.12
CA ALA A 10 -8.53 41.26 18.88
C ALA A 10 -8.72 42.33 17.77
N GLU A 11 -9.12 43.55 18.13
CA GLU A 11 -9.31 44.66 17.20
C GLU A 11 -7.96 45.25 16.75
N LEU A 12 -6.99 45.38 17.66
CA LEU A 12 -5.61 45.72 17.31
C LEU A 12 -5.00 44.71 16.33
N LEU A 13 -5.23 43.40 16.55
CA LEU A 13 -4.81 42.34 15.63
C LEU A 13 -5.53 42.44 14.27
N LEU A 14 -6.83 42.77 14.25
CA LEU A 14 -7.62 42.86 13.03
C LEU A 14 -7.25 44.11 12.19
N ARG A 15 -6.97 45.25 12.84
CA ARG A 15 -6.39 46.43 12.19
C ARG A 15 -4.98 46.16 11.68
N ALA A 16 -4.13 45.48 12.46
CA ALA A 16 -2.79 45.07 12.02
C ALA A 16 -2.85 44.11 10.81
N ALA A 17 -3.82 43.19 10.78
CA ALA A 17 -4.07 42.32 9.64
C ALA A 17 -4.53 43.11 8.39
N ALA A 18 -5.39 44.12 8.55
CA ALA A 18 -5.84 44.99 7.46
C ALA A 18 -4.73 45.88 6.87
N LEU A 19 -3.65 46.14 7.61
CA LEU A 19 -2.47 46.86 7.13
C LEU A 19 -1.51 45.98 6.29
N VAL A 20 -1.69 44.66 6.28
CA VAL A 20 -0.87 43.75 5.44
C VAL A 20 -1.38 43.79 4.00
N PRO A 21 -0.54 44.07 2.98
CA PRO A 21 -0.97 44.13 1.58
C PRO A 21 -1.61 42.82 1.10
N LEU A 22 -2.69 42.93 0.31
CA LEU A 22 -3.48 41.79 -0.18
C LEU A 22 -2.63 40.74 -0.92
N GLU A 23 -1.58 41.18 -1.62
CA GLU A 23 -0.56 40.35 -2.28
C GLU A 23 0.10 39.34 -1.32
N ARG A 24 0.34 39.73 -0.06
CA ARG A 24 0.95 38.84 0.94
C ARG A 24 -0.03 37.75 1.39
N TYR A 25 -1.32 38.06 1.48
CA TYR A 25 -2.36 37.06 1.71
C TYR A 25 -2.55 36.13 0.51
N ALA A 26 -2.52 36.66 -0.72
CA ALA A 26 -2.57 35.85 -1.94
C ALA A 26 -1.38 34.90 -2.05
N LEU A 27 -0.16 35.39 -1.76
CA LEU A 27 1.05 34.57 -1.71
C LEU A 27 0.99 33.51 -0.62
N ALA A 28 0.52 33.86 0.60
CA ALA A 28 0.35 32.89 1.69
C ALA A 28 -0.69 31.82 1.33
N ALA A 29 -1.82 32.20 0.72
CA ALA A 29 -2.84 31.26 0.24
C ALA A 29 -2.30 30.34 -0.87
N LEU A 30 -1.48 30.86 -1.80
CA LEU A 30 -0.81 30.07 -2.83
C LEU A 30 0.18 29.06 -2.22
N VAL A 31 1.00 29.49 -1.25
CA VAL A 31 1.94 28.60 -0.54
C VAL A 31 1.20 27.51 0.25
N LEU A 32 0.09 27.85 0.92
CA LEU A 32 -0.75 26.88 1.62
C LEU A 32 -1.42 25.90 0.64
N ALA A 33 -1.92 26.38 -0.50
CA ALA A 33 -2.52 25.55 -1.55
C ALA A 33 -1.48 24.62 -2.19
N ALA A 34 -0.26 25.09 -2.45
CA ALA A 34 0.84 24.29 -2.96
C ALA A 34 1.30 23.23 -1.94
N ALA A 35 1.42 23.58 -0.66
CA ALA A 35 1.76 22.64 0.42
C ALA A 35 0.64 21.60 0.65
N PHE A 36 -0.63 21.99 0.51
CA PHE A 36 -1.76 21.06 0.51
C PHE A 36 -1.68 20.12 -0.69
N LEU A 37 -1.52 20.64 -1.91
CA LEU A 37 -1.47 19.82 -3.14
C LEU A 37 -0.30 18.85 -3.14
N TYR A 38 0.88 19.30 -2.68
CA TYR A 38 2.07 18.45 -2.52
C TYR A 38 1.80 17.25 -1.61
N ARG A 39 1.09 17.46 -0.49
CA ARG A 39 0.71 16.40 0.45
C ARG A 39 -0.46 15.54 -0.06
N PHE A 40 -1.44 16.14 -0.72
CA PHE A 40 -2.64 15.47 -1.21
C PHE A 40 -2.35 14.53 -2.40
N LEU A 41 -1.43 14.92 -3.28
CA LEU A 41 -0.92 14.07 -4.35
C LEU A 41 0.23 13.14 -3.90
N GLU A 42 0.60 13.18 -2.62
CA GLU A 42 1.71 12.41 -2.03
C GLU A 42 3.02 12.57 -2.85
N LEU A 43 3.33 13.82 -3.24
CA LEU A 43 4.54 14.17 -3.99
C LEU A 43 5.81 13.94 -3.15
N HIS A 44 6.87 13.45 -3.78
CA HIS A 44 8.17 13.22 -3.14
C HIS A 44 9.37 13.92 -3.83
N VAL A 45 9.14 14.68 -4.93
CA VAL A 45 10.20 15.35 -5.71
C VAL A 45 11.16 16.22 -4.89
N LEU A 46 10.67 16.97 -3.89
CA LEU A 46 11.53 17.78 -3.02
C LEU A 46 12.35 16.90 -2.06
N GLY A 47 11.76 15.80 -1.59
CA GLY A 47 12.46 14.81 -0.77
C GLY A 47 13.59 14.10 -1.53
N ASP A 48 13.36 13.77 -2.79
CA ASP A 48 14.39 13.15 -3.65
C ASP A 48 15.48 14.15 -4.05
N LEU A 49 15.13 15.42 -4.33
CA LEU A 49 16.10 16.49 -4.55
C LEU A 49 17.00 16.69 -3.32
N LEU A 50 16.43 16.77 -2.12
CA LEU A 50 17.18 16.86 -0.85
C LEU A 50 18.03 15.60 -0.55
N ARG A 51 17.66 14.45 -1.11
CA ARG A 51 18.47 13.21 -1.08
C ARG A 51 19.51 13.14 -2.21
N GLY A 52 19.70 14.22 -2.98
CA GLY A 52 20.64 14.30 -4.09
C GLY A 52 20.27 13.41 -5.28
N LEU A 53 18.96 13.21 -5.53
CA LEU A 53 18.38 12.33 -6.56
C LEU A 53 18.94 10.89 -6.54
N ARG A 54 19.36 10.41 -5.37
CA ARG A 54 19.95 9.06 -5.22
C ARG A 54 18.92 7.92 -5.27
N GLY A 55 17.64 8.21 -5.06
CA GLY A 55 16.57 7.22 -4.97
C GLY A 55 16.54 6.45 -3.64
N GLY A 56 15.44 5.74 -3.40
CA GLY A 56 15.28 4.83 -2.27
C GLY A 56 16.12 3.58 -2.44
N ARG A 57 16.70 3.04 -1.36
CA ARG A 57 17.26 1.68 -1.38
C ARG A 57 16.12 0.67 -1.47
N VAL A 58 16.36 -0.42 -2.20
CA VAL A 58 15.55 -1.64 -2.05
C VAL A 58 15.82 -2.22 -0.66
N ALA A 59 14.78 -2.64 0.05
CA ALA A 59 14.89 -3.38 1.30
C ALA A 59 14.45 -4.83 1.07
N LEU A 60 15.32 -5.78 1.41
CA LEU A 60 15.08 -7.21 1.22
C LEU A 60 14.69 -7.86 2.56
N THR A 61 13.66 -8.70 2.55
CA THR A 61 13.23 -9.58 3.66
C THR A 61 13.23 -11.01 3.15
N PHE A 62 13.92 -11.90 3.85
CA PHE A 62 14.14 -13.30 3.48
C PHE A 62 14.59 -14.06 4.74
N HIS A 63 14.49 -15.39 4.74
CA HIS A 63 15.03 -16.23 5.81
C HIS A 63 16.57 -16.23 5.79
N PRO A 64 17.29 -16.10 6.94
CA PRO A 64 18.75 -16.08 6.98
C PRO A 64 19.45 -17.22 6.20
N ASP A 65 18.98 -18.47 6.35
CA ASP A 65 19.49 -19.64 5.62
C ASP A 65 18.99 -19.79 4.17
N SER A 66 18.32 -18.79 3.59
CA SER A 66 17.71 -18.92 2.25
C SER A 66 18.76 -19.14 1.17
N GLN A 67 18.84 -20.37 0.64
CA GLN A 67 19.69 -20.65 -0.53
C GLN A 67 19.25 -19.86 -1.76
N VAL A 68 17.95 -19.58 -1.91
CA VAL A 68 17.41 -18.71 -2.95
C VAL A 68 17.97 -17.28 -2.81
N TYR A 69 18.06 -16.74 -1.59
CA TYR A 69 18.76 -15.48 -1.40
C TYR A 69 20.25 -15.58 -1.77
N HIS A 70 21.00 -16.46 -1.10
CA HIS A 70 22.48 -16.49 -1.20
C HIS A 70 23.00 -16.90 -2.58
N ARG A 71 22.30 -17.79 -3.30
CA ARG A 71 22.75 -18.33 -4.60
C ARG A 71 22.13 -17.62 -5.81
N VAL A 72 21.01 -16.93 -5.65
CA VAL A 72 20.28 -16.25 -6.73
C VAL A 72 20.14 -14.76 -6.47
N ALA A 73 19.35 -14.35 -5.48
CA ALA A 73 19.01 -12.93 -5.29
C ALA A 73 20.24 -12.06 -4.97
N ALA A 74 21.23 -12.60 -4.27
CA ALA A 74 22.52 -11.94 -3.99
C ALA A 74 23.31 -11.56 -5.28
N LYS A 75 23.14 -12.31 -6.38
CA LYS A 75 23.74 -11.99 -7.69
C LYS A 75 22.99 -10.87 -8.42
N CYS A 76 21.71 -10.65 -8.10
CA CYS A 76 20.85 -9.67 -8.74
C CYS A 76 21.22 -8.25 -8.31
N ARG A 77 22.06 -7.59 -9.13
CA ARG A 77 22.57 -6.23 -8.88
C ARG A 77 21.44 -5.21 -8.70
N SER A 78 20.32 -5.38 -9.39
CA SER A 78 19.16 -4.47 -9.30
C SER A 78 18.44 -4.59 -7.96
N LEU A 79 18.39 -5.78 -7.33
CA LEU A 79 17.80 -5.98 -6.00
C LEU A 79 18.63 -5.36 -4.86
N HIS A 80 19.93 -5.15 -5.08
CA HIS A 80 20.84 -4.54 -4.10
C HIS A 80 21.10 -3.04 -4.39
N GLY A 81 20.44 -2.49 -5.40
CA GLY A 81 20.62 -1.12 -5.87
C GLY A 81 19.72 -0.08 -5.19
N ARG A 82 19.36 0.93 -5.96
CA ARG A 82 18.37 1.96 -5.60
C ARG A 82 17.36 2.12 -6.72
N TYR A 83 16.13 2.44 -6.35
CA TYR A 83 15.09 2.89 -7.27
C TYR A 83 14.87 4.40 -7.10
N LEU A 84 14.89 5.13 -8.22
CA LEU A 84 14.49 6.53 -8.31
C LEU A 84 13.35 6.63 -9.33
N ALA A 85 12.20 7.14 -8.89
CA ALA A 85 11.10 7.44 -9.80
C ALA A 85 11.47 8.57 -10.76
N THR A 86 10.95 8.50 -11.99
CA THR A 86 11.00 9.59 -12.96
C THR A 86 10.56 10.90 -12.29
N PRO A 87 11.36 11.99 -12.30
CA PRO A 87 11.10 13.15 -11.42
C PRO A 87 9.74 13.86 -11.60
N TRP A 88 9.16 13.81 -12.80
CA TRP A 88 7.82 14.35 -13.09
C TRP A 88 6.68 13.35 -12.79
N LEU A 89 7.02 12.10 -12.44
CA LEU A 89 6.15 11.08 -11.85
C LEU A 89 6.52 10.81 -10.39
N ALA A 90 7.08 11.79 -9.66
CA ALA A 90 7.47 11.65 -8.25
C ALA A 90 6.25 11.70 -7.30
N SER A 91 5.29 10.79 -7.52
CA SER A 91 4.16 10.44 -6.66
C SER A 91 3.65 9.04 -7.03
N PRO A 92 3.11 8.25 -6.07
CA PRO A 92 2.49 6.96 -6.36
C PRO A 92 1.27 7.10 -7.28
N HIS A 93 0.51 8.19 -7.11
CA HIS A 93 -0.68 8.46 -7.91
C HIS A 93 -0.33 8.81 -9.35
N LEU A 94 0.73 9.60 -9.55
CA LEU A 94 1.21 9.96 -10.89
C LEU A 94 1.75 8.73 -11.64
N GLN A 95 2.57 7.88 -11.00
CA GLN A 95 3.05 6.64 -11.61
C GLN A 95 1.89 5.70 -11.99
N THR A 96 0.95 5.48 -11.06
CA THR A 96 -0.20 4.58 -11.30
C THR A 96 -1.12 5.10 -12.42
N LEU A 97 -1.39 6.41 -12.45
CA LEU A 97 -2.23 7.03 -13.49
C LEU A 97 -1.53 7.04 -14.84
N PHE A 98 -0.24 7.36 -14.87
CA PHE A 98 0.55 7.34 -16.11
C PHE A 98 0.56 5.95 -16.73
N LEU A 99 0.78 4.88 -15.95
CA LEU A 99 0.76 3.50 -16.44
C LEU A 99 -0.51 3.13 -17.21
N GLY A 100 -1.68 3.59 -16.73
CA GLY A 100 -2.99 3.26 -17.28
C GLY A 100 -3.49 4.15 -18.42
N ILE A 101 -2.90 5.33 -18.65
CA ILE A 101 -3.38 6.30 -19.65
C ILE A 101 -2.32 6.69 -20.69
N TRP A 102 -1.06 6.86 -20.28
CA TRP A 102 0.01 7.43 -21.12
C TRP A 102 1.30 6.60 -21.13
N GLY A 103 1.32 5.46 -20.43
CA GLY A 103 2.44 4.54 -20.41
C GLY A 103 2.76 4.06 -21.82
N ILE A 104 4.03 4.12 -22.20
CA ILE A 104 4.50 3.77 -23.54
C ILE A 104 4.94 2.30 -23.50
N PRO A 105 4.13 1.33 -23.99
CA PRO A 105 4.57 -0.05 -24.11
C PRO A 105 5.58 -0.22 -25.25
N PRO A 106 6.45 -1.24 -25.21
CA PRO A 106 7.09 -1.74 -26.42
C PRO A 106 6.03 -2.35 -27.36
N SER A 107 6.30 -2.33 -28.67
CA SER A 107 5.48 -3.07 -29.62
C SER A 107 5.63 -4.57 -29.40
N VAL A 108 4.50 -5.27 -29.30
CA VAL A 108 4.40 -6.72 -29.06
C VAL A 108 3.19 -7.23 -29.83
N THR A 109 3.42 -8.21 -30.70
CA THR A 109 2.38 -8.94 -31.44
C THR A 109 2.34 -10.36 -30.91
N TYR A 110 1.19 -10.83 -30.42
CA TYR A 110 1.06 -12.17 -29.83
C TYR A 110 0.44 -13.17 -30.81
N ARG A 111 0.93 -14.42 -30.81
CA ARG A 111 0.23 -15.57 -31.37
C ARG A 111 -0.79 -16.07 -30.35
N ARG A 112 -2.09 -15.83 -30.57
CA ARG A 112 -3.15 -16.33 -29.69
C ARG A 112 -3.44 -17.81 -29.93
N GLN A 113 -3.39 -18.58 -28.85
CA GLN A 113 -4.00 -19.91 -28.73
C GLN A 113 -5.23 -19.80 -27.81
N LEU A 114 -6.36 -20.38 -28.22
CA LEU A 114 -7.47 -20.64 -27.30
C LEU A 114 -7.26 -21.99 -26.62
N TYR A 115 -7.57 -22.05 -25.33
CA TYR A 115 -7.51 -23.28 -24.53
C TYR A 115 -8.83 -23.49 -23.81
N THR A 116 -9.41 -24.69 -23.95
CA THR A 116 -10.63 -25.09 -23.25
C THR A 116 -10.24 -25.82 -21.97
N VAL A 117 -10.64 -25.27 -20.84
CA VAL A 117 -10.42 -25.85 -19.50
C VAL A 117 -11.47 -26.91 -19.17
N ARG A 118 -11.22 -27.76 -18.16
CA ARG A 118 -12.03 -28.97 -17.86
C ARG A 118 -13.53 -28.73 -17.63
N ASP A 119 -13.91 -27.53 -17.21
CA ASP A 119 -15.32 -27.15 -16.98
C ASP A 119 -16.04 -26.59 -18.23
N GLY A 120 -15.41 -26.64 -19.41
CA GLY A 120 -15.94 -26.07 -20.66
C GLY A 120 -15.67 -24.58 -20.84
N GLY A 121 -15.00 -23.95 -19.88
CA GLY A 121 -14.53 -22.57 -19.99
C GLY A 121 -13.48 -22.41 -21.09
N THR A 122 -13.32 -21.16 -21.57
CA THR A 122 -12.30 -20.80 -22.56
C THR A 122 -11.40 -19.71 -21.97
N ILE A 123 -10.09 -19.91 -22.10
CA ILE A 123 -9.05 -18.92 -21.78
C ILE A 123 -8.17 -18.67 -23.02
N ALA A 124 -7.50 -17.53 -23.08
CA ALA A 124 -6.62 -17.16 -24.20
C ALA A 124 -5.15 -17.08 -23.76
N LEU A 125 -4.35 -17.96 -24.33
CA LEU A 125 -2.89 -18.01 -24.18
C LEU A 125 -2.26 -17.16 -25.30
N ASP A 126 -1.75 -16.00 -24.94
CA ASP A 126 -1.09 -15.08 -25.87
C ASP A 126 0.42 -15.29 -25.84
N TRP A 127 0.95 -15.95 -26.88
CA TRP A 127 2.35 -16.35 -27.00
C TRP A 127 3.22 -15.29 -27.69
N LEU A 128 4.48 -15.19 -27.28
CA LEU A 128 5.58 -14.64 -28.07
C LEU A 128 6.85 -15.47 -27.79
N LEU A 129 7.45 -16.03 -28.83
CA LEU A 129 8.65 -16.86 -28.72
C LEU A 129 9.93 -16.04 -28.86
N ALA A 130 11.05 -16.58 -28.37
CA ALA A 130 12.39 -16.02 -28.61
C ALA A 130 12.70 -15.97 -30.12
N SER A 131 12.43 -17.07 -30.82
CA SER A 131 12.64 -17.22 -32.27
C SER A 131 11.81 -16.27 -33.12
N ASP A 132 10.58 -15.94 -32.71
CA ASP A 132 9.69 -15.00 -33.45
C ASP A 132 10.32 -13.60 -33.60
N ARG A 133 11.24 -13.25 -32.69
CA ARG A 133 11.99 -11.99 -32.71
C ARG A 133 13.21 -12.03 -33.62
N GLU A 134 13.90 -13.16 -33.69
CA GLU A 134 15.05 -13.37 -34.58
C GLU A 134 14.61 -13.54 -36.04
N ALA A 135 13.44 -14.16 -36.23
CA ALA A 135 12.72 -14.27 -37.51
C ALA A 135 12.34 -12.92 -38.16
N ALA A 136 12.40 -11.81 -37.41
CA ALA A 136 12.04 -10.48 -37.91
C ALA A 136 12.94 -9.98 -39.06
N ASP A 137 14.14 -10.55 -39.24
CA ASP A 137 15.01 -10.32 -40.40
C ASP A 137 14.60 -11.11 -41.67
N GLY A 138 13.41 -11.74 -41.66
CA GLY A 138 12.72 -12.22 -42.87
C GLY A 138 12.67 -13.73 -43.08
N SER A 139 13.00 -14.54 -42.06
CA SER A 139 12.88 -16.01 -42.12
C SER A 139 11.68 -16.47 -41.30
N SER A 140 10.62 -16.94 -41.96
CA SER A 140 9.37 -17.34 -41.29
C SER A 140 9.52 -18.64 -40.52
N CYS A 141 9.71 -18.57 -39.20
CA CYS A 141 9.52 -19.70 -38.31
C CYS A 141 8.02 -20.04 -38.18
N ASP A 142 7.70 -21.33 -38.08
CA ASP A 142 6.32 -21.85 -37.90
C ASP A 142 5.72 -21.54 -36.50
N GLY A 143 6.49 -20.84 -35.65
CA GLY A 143 6.09 -20.44 -34.29
C GLY A 143 5.79 -21.64 -33.38
N THR A 144 6.40 -22.78 -33.65
CA THR A 144 6.19 -24.07 -32.99
C THR A 144 7.40 -24.44 -32.13
N ILE A 145 7.21 -24.42 -30.81
CA ILE A 145 8.15 -24.97 -29.83
C ILE A 145 8.18 -26.50 -30.00
N SER A 146 9.35 -27.12 -30.06
CA SER A 146 9.51 -28.58 -30.07
C SER A 146 9.23 -29.19 -28.68
N SER A 147 8.88 -30.48 -28.60
CA SER A 147 8.81 -31.21 -27.33
C SER A 147 10.16 -31.22 -26.59
N ASP A 148 11.23 -31.22 -27.39
CA ASP A 148 12.62 -31.41 -26.94
C ASP A 148 13.36 -30.06 -26.77
N ASP A 149 12.63 -28.94 -26.89
CA ASP A 149 13.16 -27.60 -26.66
C ASP A 149 13.26 -27.33 -25.15
N SER A 150 14.46 -26.99 -24.69
CA SER A 150 14.73 -26.64 -23.28
C SER A 150 14.69 -25.13 -23.01
N THR A 151 14.32 -24.32 -24.00
CA THR A 151 14.15 -22.86 -23.87
C THR A 151 13.08 -22.54 -22.80
N PRO A 152 13.44 -21.84 -21.70
CA PRO A 152 12.52 -21.58 -20.60
C PRO A 152 11.23 -20.86 -21.02
N ILE A 153 10.10 -21.28 -20.44
CA ILE A 153 8.77 -20.71 -20.71
C ILE A 153 8.30 -19.89 -19.50
N VAL A 154 8.05 -18.60 -19.71
CA VAL A 154 7.46 -17.70 -18.71
C VAL A 154 5.95 -17.62 -18.88
N VAL A 155 5.21 -18.16 -17.91
CA VAL A 155 3.75 -18.04 -17.82
C VAL A 155 3.40 -16.76 -17.03
N VAL A 156 2.81 -15.77 -17.71
CA VAL A 156 2.41 -14.50 -17.10
C VAL A 156 0.93 -14.55 -16.72
N VAL A 157 0.63 -14.27 -15.44
CA VAL A 157 -0.72 -14.06 -14.90
C VAL A 157 -0.94 -12.56 -14.74
N PRO A 158 -1.67 -11.91 -15.67
CA PRO A 158 -1.89 -10.48 -15.66
C PRO A 158 -2.86 -10.09 -14.55
N GLY A 159 -2.80 -8.83 -14.10
CA GLY A 159 -3.87 -8.23 -13.30
C GLY A 159 -5.13 -7.91 -14.14
N LEU A 160 -4.98 -7.81 -15.47
CA LEU A 160 -6.06 -7.57 -16.44
C LEU A 160 -5.86 -8.44 -17.71
N THR A 161 -5.02 -8.00 -18.65
CA THR A 161 -4.83 -8.62 -19.98
C THR A 161 -3.38 -8.58 -20.46
N SER A 162 -3.06 -9.39 -21.47
CA SER A 162 -1.81 -9.33 -22.25
C SER A 162 -1.52 -7.98 -22.91
N ASP A 163 -2.57 -7.21 -23.22
CA ASP A 163 -2.45 -5.90 -23.85
C ASP A 163 -1.88 -4.82 -22.91
N SER A 164 -1.95 -5.05 -21.60
CA SER A 164 -1.54 -4.11 -20.54
C SER A 164 -0.07 -3.69 -20.67
N THR A 165 0.19 -2.38 -20.54
CA THR A 165 1.54 -1.79 -20.65
C THR A 165 2.60 -2.52 -19.82
N TYR A 166 2.28 -2.87 -18.58
CA TYR A 166 3.20 -3.54 -17.66
C TYR A 166 3.51 -5.00 -18.07
N VAL A 167 2.57 -5.69 -18.74
CA VAL A 167 2.81 -7.03 -19.31
C VAL A 167 3.72 -6.92 -20.51
N LYS A 168 3.45 -6.01 -21.45
CA LYS A 168 4.28 -5.81 -22.65
C LYS A 168 5.74 -5.48 -22.31
N HIS A 169 5.99 -4.65 -21.29
CA HIS A 169 7.35 -4.37 -20.79
C HIS A 169 8.07 -5.63 -20.28
N LEU A 170 7.36 -6.51 -19.54
CA LEU A 170 7.91 -7.79 -19.07
C LEU A 170 8.16 -8.77 -20.22
N VAL A 171 7.15 -9.02 -21.06
CA VAL A 171 7.19 -9.92 -22.22
C VAL A 171 8.38 -9.54 -23.12
N PHE A 172 8.46 -8.27 -23.53
CA PHE A 172 9.55 -7.78 -24.37
C PHE A 172 10.92 -7.99 -23.71
N SER A 173 11.05 -7.80 -22.39
CA SER A 173 12.33 -8.00 -21.70
C SER A 173 12.74 -9.46 -21.59
N MET A 174 11.81 -10.38 -21.36
CA MET A 174 12.12 -11.81 -21.25
C MET A 174 12.46 -12.40 -22.63
N VAL A 175 11.67 -12.07 -23.67
CA VAL A 175 11.94 -12.47 -25.05
C VAL A 175 13.26 -11.87 -25.57
N SER A 176 13.59 -10.63 -25.19
CA SER A 176 14.91 -10.03 -25.53
C SER A 176 16.11 -10.73 -24.87
N ASN A 177 15.87 -11.61 -23.89
CA ASN A 177 16.90 -12.39 -23.20
C ASN A 177 16.85 -13.88 -23.58
N GLY A 178 16.10 -14.27 -24.62
CA GLY A 178 16.03 -15.64 -25.14
C GLY A 178 14.98 -16.54 -24.46
N TRP A 179 13.97 -15.98 -23.79
CA TRP A 179 12.94 -16.75 -23.08
C TRP A 179 11.63 -16.78 -23.89
N ASN A 180 10.98 -17.93 -23.97
CA ASN A 180 9.63 -18.04 -24.52
C ASN A 180 8.63 -17.49 -23.49
N VAL A 181 7.58 -16.79 -23.93
CA VAL A 181 6.60 -16.17 -23.02
C VAL A 181 5.17 -16.45 -23.47
N VAL A 182 4.32 -16.79 -22.51
CA VAL A 182 2.88 -16.99 -22.70
C VAL A 182 2.10 -16.22 -21.64
N VAL A 183 1.18 -15.36 -22.06
CA VAL A 183 0.28 -14.64 -21.15
C VAL A 183 -1.05 -15.37 -21.07
N GLY A 184 -1.39 -15.88 -19.89
CA GLY A 184 -2.71 -16.48 -19.63
C GLY A 184 -3.73 -15.38 -19.35
N ASN A 185 -4.55 -15.02 -20.34
CA ASN A 185 -5.67 -14.10 -20.11
C ASN A 185 -6.79 -14.84 -19.38
N HIS A 186 -7.27 -14.23 -18.29
CA HIS A 186 -8.42 -14.71 -17.53
C HIS A 186 -9.68 -14.85 -18.39
N ARG A 187 -10.58 -15.74 -17.99
CA ARG A 187 -11.89 -15.96 -18.62
C ARG A 187 -12.63 -14.64 -18.87
N GLY A 188 -13.12 -14.45 -20.10
CA GLY A 188 -13.86 -13.24 -20.47
C GLY A 188 -13.03 -11.97 -20.63
N LEU A 189 -11.69 -12.03 -20.55
CA LEU A 189 -10.79 -10.91 -20.80
C LEU A 189 -9.93 -11.14 -22.05
N GLY A 190 -9.24 -10.08 -22.49
CA GLY A 190 -8.40 -10.12 -23.70
C GLY A 190 -9.18 -10.25 -25.02
N GLY A 191 -10.52 -10.22 -25.00
CA GLY A 191 -11.38 -10.31 -26.19
C GLY A 191 -12.06 -11.67 -26.41
N ILE A 192 -12.03 -12.58 -25.43
CA ILE A 192 -12.81 -13.83 -25.48
C ILE A 192 -14.15 -13.69 -24.73
N SER A 193 -15.15 -14.47 -25.14
CA SER A 193 -16.42 -14.63 -24.41
C SER A 193 -16.27 -15.67 -23.28
N ILE A 194 -17.10 -15.56 -22.25
CA ILE A 194 -17.22 -16.59 -21.21
C ILE A 194 -18.10 -17.74 -21.74
N THR A 195 -17.57 -18.96 -21.73
CA THR A 195 -18.25 -20.20 -22.21
C THR A 195 -18.71 -21.13 -21.09
N SER A 196 -18.46 -20.76 -19.83
CA SER A 196 -18.71 -21.54 -18.61
C SER A 196 -19.45 -20.72 -17.56
N ASP A 197 -20.12 -21.37 -16.61
CA ASP A 197 -20.72 -20.69 -15.46
C ASP A 197 -19.67 -20.25 -14.41
N CYS A 198 -18.41 -20.69 -14.57
CA CYS A 198 -17.26 -20.30 -13.75
C CYS A 198 -16.58 -19.03 -14.28
N PHE A 199 -16.23 -18.12 -13.36
CA PHE A 199 -15.64 -16.80 -13.62
C PHE A 199 -14.33 -16.63 -12.84
N TYR A 200 -13.34 -15.99 -13.45
CA TYR A 200 -12.11 -15.63 -12.72
C TYR A 200 -12.44 -14.66 -11.57
N ASN A 201 -11.69 -14.80 -10.48
CA ASN A 201 -11.76 -13.94 -9.31
C ASN A 201 -10.42 -14.03 -8.54
N GLY A 202 -10.25 -13.23 -7.49
CA GLY A 202 -8.97 -13.12 -6.77
C GLY A 202 -8.39 -14.42 -6.19
N GLY A 203 -9.19 -15.47 -6.02
CA GLY A 203 -8.73 -16.79 -5.55
C GLY A 203 -8.90 -17.93 -6.55
N TRP A 204 -9.24 -17.64 -7.81
CA TRP A 204 -9.48 -18.66 -8.83
C TRP A 204 -8.16 -19.26 -9.36
N THR A 205 -7.73 -20.36 -8.74
CA THR A 205 -6.44 -21.01 -9.02
C THR A 205 -6.50 -22.14 -10.06
N GLU A 206 -7.69 -22.59 -10.47
CA GLU A 206 -7.84 -23.69 -11.44
C GLU A 206 -7.28 -23.35 -12.83
N ASP A 207 -7.50 -22.13 -13.33
CA ASP A 207 -7.05 -21.76 -14.69
C ASP A 207 -5.52 -21.79 -14.81
N ILE A 208 -4.80 -21.32 -13.78
CA ILE A 208 -3.33 -21.43 -13.75
C ILE A 208 -2.88 -22.88 -13.56
N ARG A 209 -3.55 -23.64 -12.67
CA ARG A 209 -3.26 -25.06 -12.43
C ARG A 209 -3.39 -25.89 -13.71
N GLU A 210 -4.43 -25.67 -14.52
CA GLU A 210 -4.59 -26.34 -15.80
C GLU A 210 -3.54 -25.91 -16.83
N VAL A 211 -3.28 -24.60 -16.98
CA VAL A 211 -2.27 -24.09 -17.94
C VAL A 211 -0.87 -24.59 -17.60
N VAL A 212 -0.45 -24.51 -16.34
CA VAL A 212 0.89 -24.97 -15.90
C VAL A 212 1.06 -26.47 -16.15
N ASN A 213 0.05 -27.28 -15.82
CA ASN A 213 0.11 -28.73 -16.06
C ASN A 213 0.08 -29.08 -17.56
N TYR A 214 -0.74 -28.39 -18.37
CA TYR A 214 -0.76 -28.54 -19.82
C TYR A 214 0.60 -28.23 -20.45
N LEU A 215 1.23 -27.12 -20.04
CA LEU A 215 2.53 -26.71 -20.56
C LEU A 215 3.64 -27.68 -20.15
N HIS A 216 3.64 -28.15 -18.91
CA HIS A 216 4.66 -29.12 -18.45
C HIS A 216 4.54 -30.46 -19.17
N GLN A 217 3.32 -30.95 -19.42
CA GLN A 217 3.08 -32.19 -20.17
C GLN A 217 3.43 -32.07 -21.66
N LYS A 218 3.34 -30.86 -22.23
CA LYS A 218 3.60 -30.61 -23.65
C LYS A 218 5.07 -30.29 -23.95
N TYR A 219 5.77 -29.67 -23.00
CA TYR A 219 7.15 -29.21 -23.11
C TYR A 219 7.94 -29.66 -21.87
N PRO A 220 8.20 -30.97 -21.72
CA PRO A 220 8.76 -31.53 -20.48
C PRO A 220 10.18 -31.04 -20.18
N GLU A 221 10.99 -30.80 -21.21
CA GLU A 221 12.37 -30.30 -21.09
C GLU A 221 12.45 -28.78 -20.86
N ALA A 222 11.36 -28.03 -21.08
CA ALA A 222 11.31 -26.58 -20.92
C ALA A 222 10.97 -26.20 -19.46
N PRO A 223 11.89 -25.59 -18.68
CA PRO A 223 11.61 -25.23 -17.30
C PRO A 223 10.58 -24.09 -17.25
N LEU A 224 9.50 -24.31 -16.50
CA LEU A 224 8.40 -23.35 -16.38
C LEU A 224 8.66 -22.32 -15.28
N PHE A 225 8.58 -21.04 -15.63
CA PHE A 225 8.64 -19.92 -14.69
C PHE A 225 7.32 -19.16 -14.71
N THR A 226 6.96 -18.51 -13.58
CA THR A 226 5.66 -17.82 -13.46
C THR A 226 5.81 -16.37 -12.99
N VAL A 227 5.07 -15.42 -13.59
CA VAL A 227 5.03 -14.03 -13.12
C VAL A 227 3.60 -13.56 -12.93
N GLY A 228 3.23 -13.26 -11.70
CA GLY A 228 1.93 -12.70 -11.34
C GLY A 228 2.02 -11.19 -11.09
N THR A 229 1.00 -10.45 -11.52
CA THR A 229 0.92 -8.99 -11.35
C THR A 229 -0.42 -8.57 -10.73
N SER A 230 -0.40 -7.68 -9.72
CA SER A 230 -1.62 -7.21 -9.05
C SER A 230 -2.51 -8.37 -8.57
N LEU A 231 -3.79 -8.43 -8.95
CA LEU A 231 -4.68 -9.55 -8.64
C LEU A 231 -4.15 -10.91 -9.15
N GLY A 232 -3.47 -10.92 -10.31
CA GLY A 232 -2.78 -12.10 -10.83
C GLY A 232 -1.59 -12.55 -9.99
N ALA A 233 -0.98 -11.65 -9.23
CA ALA A 233 0.06 -11.97 -8.24
C ALA A 233 -0.55 -12.67 -7.01
N ASN A 234 -1.75 -12.26 -6.59
CA ASN A 234 -2.48 -12.96 -5.53
C ASN A 234 -2.90 -14.36 -5.96
N ILE A 235 -3.48 -14.50 -7.17
CA ILE A 235 -3.85 -15.82 -7.74
C ILE A 235 -2.62 -16.73 -7.83
N LEU A 236 -1.51 -16.25 -8.37
CA LEU A 236 -0.26 -17.03 -8.48
C LEU A 236 0.26 -17.50 -7.11
N VAL A 237 0.40 -16.60 -6.14
CA VAL A 237 0.96 -16.97 -4.83
C VAL A 237 0.02 -17.92 -4.07
N LYS A 238 -1.30 -17.77 -4.21
CA LYS A 238 -2.26 -18.74 -3.67
C LYS A 238 -2.06 -20.11 -4.31
N TYR A 239 -1.98 -20.20 -5.64
CA TYR A 239 -1.71 -21.46 -6.36
C TYR A 239 -0.40 -22.12 -5.86
N LEU A 240 0.69 -21.38 -5.75
CA LEU A 240 1.99 -21.91 -5.33
C LEU A 240 2.02 -22.44 -3.88
N GLY A 241 1.15 -21.94 -2.99
CA GLY A 241 0.97 -22.45 -1.63
C GLY A 241 -0.17 -23.45 -1.46
N GLU A 242 -0.99 -23.67 -2.49
CA GLU A 242 -1.92 -24.80 -2.58
C GLU A 242 -1.19 -26.06 -3.06
N GLU A 243 -0.32 -25.94 -4.06
CA GLU A 243 0.50 -27.05 -4.56
C GLU A 243 1.69 -27.38 -3.64
N GLY A 244 2.37 -26.35 -3.10
CA GLY A 244 3.62 -26.54 -2.39
C GLY A 244 4.66 -27.25 -3.26
N GLU A 245 5.03 -28.49 -2.91
CA GLU A 245 6.04 -29.28 -3.63
C GLU A 245 5.51 -29.99 -4.88
N SER A 246 4.18 -30.06 -5.10
CA SER A 246 3.55 -30.71 -6.27
C SER A 246 3.57 -29.87 -7.55
N THR A 247 3.94 -28.58 -7.49
CA THR A 247 3.97 -27.74 -8.69
C THR A 247 5.18 -28.04 -9.58
N PRO A 248 5.05 -28.04 -10.92
CA PRO A 248 6.17 -28.15 -11.85
C PRO A 248 6.84 -26.79 -12.16
N VAL A 249 6.46 -25.71 -11.45
CA VAL A 249 7.07 -24.39 -11.62
C VAL A 249 8.46 -24.35 -11.01
N ALA A 250 9.49 -24.12 -11.83
CA ALA A 250 10.89 -24.03 -11.43
C ALA A 250 11.21 -22.74 -10.62
N GLY A 251 10.46 -21.67 -10.85
CA GLY A 251 10.62 -20.38 -10.17
C GLY A 251 9.49 -19.39 -10.44
N ALA A 252 9.31 -18.41 -9.54
CA ALA A 252 8.18 -17.50 -9.56
C ALA A 252 8.53 -16.04 -9.21
N ALA A 253 7.70 -15.10 -9.66
CA ALA A 253 7.74 -13.70 -9.23
C ALA A 253 6.33 -13.13 -9.01
N SER A 254 6.17 -12.30 -7.98
CA SER A 254 4.90 -11.71 -7.54
C SER A 254 5.04 -10.20 -7.39
N ILE A 255 4.34 -9.42 -8.24
CA ILE A 255 4.54 -7.96 -8.38
C ILE A 255 3.29 -7.18 -7.96
N CYS A 256 3.43 -6.31 -6.95
CA CYS A 256 2.34 -5.54 -6.36
C CYS A 256 1.11 -6.40 -6.01
N SER A 257 1.32 -7.57 -5.39
CA SER A 257 0.21 -8.36 -4.86
C SER A 257 -0.54 -7.57 -3.77
N PRO A 258 -1.89 -7.65 -3.70
CA PRO A 258 -2.67 -7.14 -2.58
C PRO A 258 -2.44 -7.94 -1.27
N TRP A 259 -1.91 -9.16 -1.35
CA TRP A 259 -1.62 -10.09 -0.24
C TRP A 259 -2.83 -10.52 0.61
N ASP A 260 -3.46 -9.56 1.30
CA ASP A 260 -4.72 -9.69 2.02
C ASP A 260 -5.77 -8.78 1.35
N LEU A 261 -6.78 -9.42 0.77
CA LEU A 261 -7.88 -8.78 0.04
C LEU A 261 -8.84 -8.04 0.99
N LEU A 262 -8.97 -8.48 2.25
CA LEU A 262 -9.83 -7.88 3.25
C LEU A 262 -9.20 -6.59 3.83
N VAL A 263 -7.91 -6.62 4.14
CA VAL A 263 -7.10 -5.44 4.50
C VAL A 263 -7.05 -4.46 3.32
N THR A 264 -6.86 -4.95 2.10
CA THR A 264 -6.89 -4.12 0.87
C THR A 264 -8.26 -3.47 0.65
N SER A 265 -9.36 -4.22 0.74
CA SER A 265 -10.73 -3.68 0.62
C SER A 265 -11.05 -2.63 1.70
N ARG A 266 -10.57 -2.88 2.94
CA ARG A 266 -10.68 -1.90 4.03
C ARG A 266 -9.82 -0.66 3.78
N PHE A 267 -8.61 -0.82 3.23
CA PHE A 267 -7.68 0.27 2.90
C PHE A 267 -8.18 1.18 1.77
N ILE A 268 -8.64 0.58 0.66
CA ILE A 268 -9.15 1.34 -0.49
C ILE A 268 -10.42 2.14 -0.15
N SER A 269 -11.11 1.76 0.93
CA SER A 269 -12.24 2.48 1.51
C SER A 269 -11.88 3.66 2.43
N ARG A 270 -10.61 3.88 2.81
CA ARG A 270 -10.22 4.84 3.88
C ARG A 270 -10.26 6.30 3.46
N LYS A 271 -9.29 6.78 2.67
CA LYS A 271 -9.18 8.21 2.28
C LYS A 271 -9.97 8.50 0.99
N LEU A 272 -10.21 9.77 0.71
CA LEU A 272 -10.93 10.22 -0.50
C LEU A 272 -10.26 9.76 -1.80
N VAL A 273 -8.93 9.83 -1.88
CA VAL A 273 -8.16 9.42 -3.07
C VAL A 273 -8.29 7.92 -3.32
N GLN A 274 -8.13 7.10 -2.28
CA GLN A 274 -8.35 5.65 -2.34
C GLN A 274 -9.77 5.31 -2.81
N ARG A 275 -10.81 6.02 -2.36
CA ARG A 275 -12.20 5.83 -2.85
C ARG A 275 -12.38 6.18 -4.33
N CYS A 276 -11.53 7.03 -4.91
CA CYS A 276 -11.52 7.25 -6.36
C CYS A 276 -10.99 6.02 -7.12
N TYR A 277 -9.99 5.31 -6.56
CA TYR A 277 -9.51 4.05 -7.11
C TYR A 277 -10.54 2.91 -6.96
N ASP A 278 -11.15 2.75 -5.79
CA ASP A 278 -12.24 1.77 -5.56
C ASP A 278 -13.38 1.93 -6.58
N LYS A 279 -13.83 3.18 -6.78
CA LYS A 279 -14.85 3.50 -7.78
C LYS A 279 -14.37 3.23 -9.23
N ALA A 280 -13.09 3.45 -9.54
CA ALA A 280 -12.53 3.15 -10.87
C ALA A 280 -12.48 1.64 -11.13
N LEU A 281 -12.06 0.84 -10.15
CA LEU A 281 -12.09 -0.62 -10.20
C LEU A 281 -13.54 -1.13 -10.34
N ALA A 282 -14.49 -0.59 -9.57
CA ALA A 282 -15.91 -0.91 -9.68
C ALA A 282 -16.49 -0.57 -11.07
N ILE A 283 -16.04 0.51 -11.72
CA ILE A 283 -16.41 0.83 -13.11
C ILE A 283 -15.83 -0.21 -14.08
N GLY A 284 -14.57 -0.63 -13.90
CA GLY A 284 -13.94 -1.70 -14.69
C GLY A 284 -14.67 -3.04 -14.56
N LEU A 285 -14.95 -3.47 -13.33
CA LEU A 285 -15.68 -4.70 -13.02
C LEU A 285 -17.10 -4.69 -13.62
N LYS A 286 -17.81 -3.56 -13.57
CA LYS A 286 -19.11 -3.42 -14.25
C LYS A 286 -19.00 -3.36 -15.77
N GLY A 287 -17.87 -2.89 -16.32
CA GLY A 287 -17.56 -2.99 -17.75
C GLY A 287 -17.40 -4.44 -18.19
N TYR A 288 -16.60 -5.22 -17.47
CA TYR A 288 -16.46 -6.67 -17.65
C TYR A 288 -17.80 -7.39 -17.49
N ALA A 289 -18.58 -7.05 -16.48
CA ALA A 289 -19.90 -7.64 -16.28
C ALA A 289 -20.88 -7.34 -17.42
N LYS A 290 -20.80 -6.14 -18.01
CA LYS A 290 -21.59 -5.76 -19.19
C LYS A 290 -21.18 -6.51 -20.45
N LEU A 291 -19.90 -6.85 -20.61
CA LEU A 291 -19.42 -7.65 -21.74
C LEU A 291 -20.03 -9.06 -21.73
N HIS A 292 -20.22 -9.64 -20.54
CA HIS A 292 -20.77 -11.00 -20.35
C HIS A 292 -22.18 -11.01 -19.73
N GLN A 293 -22.95 -9.96 -19.99
CA GLN A 293 -24.29 -9.74 -19.42
C GLN A 293 -25.26 -10.93 -19.60
N PRO A 294 -25.30 -11.67 -20.73
CA PRO A 294 -26.18 -12.84 -20.87
C PRO A 294 -25.87 -13.98 -19.91
N VAL A 295 -24.61 -14.13 -19.48
CA VAL A 295 -24.21 -15.16 -18.52
C VAL A 295 -24.45 -14.66 -17.10
N LEU A 296 -24.00 -13.45 -16.76
CA LEU A 296 -24.14 -12.90 -15.41
C LEU A 296 -25.60 -12.63 -15.00
N ALA A 297 -26.45 -12.16 -15.92
CA ALA A 297 -27.87 -11.93 -15.61
C ALA A 297 -28.68 -13.23 -15.43
N ARG A 298 -28.14 -14.40 -15.82
CA ARG A 298 -28.69 -15.72 -15.48
C ARG A 298 -28.24 -16.21 -14.10
N LEU A 299 -27.04 -15.84 -13.67
CA LEU A 299 -26.41 -16.34 -12.44
C LEU A 299 -26.59 -15.42 -11.22
N ALA A 300 -26.80 -14.12 -11.43
CA ALA A 300 -26.80 -13.11 -10.37
C ALA A 300 -27.70 -11.90 -10.70
N ASN A 301 -28.02 -11.09 -9.69
CA ASN A 301 -28.93 -9.94 -9.83
C ASN A 301 -28.27 -8.80 -10.63
N TRP A 302 -28.63 -8.69 -11.91
CA TRP A 302 -28.11 -7.70 -12.85
C TRP A 302 -28.30 -6.24 -12.43
N GLU A 303 -29.41 -5.90 -11.76
CA GLU A 303 -29.66 -4.53 -11.28
C GLU A 303 -28.76 -4.16 -10.10
N ALA A 304 -28.53 -5.10 -9.18
CA ALA A 304 -27.59 -4.93 -8.07
C ALA A 304 -26.13 -4.81 -8.57
N ILE A 305 -25.75 -5.62 -9.56
CA ILE A 305 -24.44 -5.54 -10.21
C ILE A 305 -24.24 -4.17 -10.88
N THR A 306 -25.22 -3.69 -11.66
CA THR A 306 -25.10 -2.42 -12.40
C THR A 306 -25.13 -1.19 -11.49
N SER A 307 -25.87 -1.24 -10.37
CA SER A 307 -25.96 -0.15 -9.39
C SER A 307 -24.76 -0.04 -8.44
N SER A 308 -24.00 -1.13 -8.24
CA SER A 308 -22.82 -1.21 -7.36
C SER A 308 -21.82 -0.06 -7.56
N ARG A 309 -21.31 0.52 -6.46
CA ARG A 309 -20.50 1.75 -6.45
C ARG A 309 -19.05 1.56 -6.00
N SER A 310 -18.79 0.48 -5.27
CA SER A 310 -17.48 0.01 -4.81
C SER A 310 -17.18 -1.38 -5.36
N THR A 311 -15.91 -1.78 -5.33
CA THR A 311 -15.50 -3.17 -5.64
C THR A 311 -16.15 -4.15 -4.67
N ARG A 312 -16.29 -3.75 -3.39
CA ARG A 312 -16.94 -4.57 -2.36
C ARG A 312 -18.44 -4.80 -2.61
N GLU A 313 -19.16 -3.80 -3.12
CA GLU A 313 -20.56 -3.97 -3.56
C GLU A 313 -20.66 -4.90 -4.78
N PHE A 314 -19.74 -4.73 -5.76
CA PHE A 314 -19.69 -5.62 -6.91
C PHE A 314 -19.41 -7.07 -6.49
N ASP A 315 -18.44 -7.28 -5.59
CA ASP A 315 -18.12 -8.62 -5.08
C ASP A 315 -19.27 -9.25 -4.29
N HIS A 316 -20.06 -8.44 -3.58
CA HIS A 316 -21.28 -8.92 -2.92
C HIS A 316 -22.34 -9.38 -3.93
N HIS A 317 -22.56 -8.63 -5.01
CA HIS A 317 -23.68 -8.84 -5.94
C HIS A 317 -23.36 -9.71 -7.16
N ALA A 318 -22.08 -9.86 -7.53
CA ALA A 318 -21.62 -10.76 -8.58
C ALA A 318 -20.71 -11.87 -8.02
N THR A 319 -19.51 -11.50 -7.54
CA THR A 319 -18.42 -12.46 -7.32
C THR A 319 -18.78 -13.53 -6.28
N CYS A 320 -19.37 -13.16 -5.15
CA CYS A 320 -19.78 -14.10 -4.11
C CYS A 320 -20.96 -14.98 -4.55
N VAL A 321 -21.88 -14.46 -5.36
CA VAL A 321 -23.02 -15.23 -5.89
C VAL A 321 -22.53 -16.31 -6.86
N VAL A 322 -21.70 -15.92 -7.83
CA VAL A 322 -21.17 -16.83 -8.86
C VAL A 322 -20.20 -17.86 -8.28
N ALA A 323 -19.28 -17.43 -7.41
CA ALA A 323 -18.30 -18.30 -6.75
C ALA A 323 -18.83 -18.97 -5.47
N LYS A 324 -20.12 -18.81 -5.15
CA LYS A 324 -20.84 -19.47 -4.03
C LYS A 324 -20.23 -19.23 -2.64
N TYR A 325 -19.76 -18.01 -2.38
CA TYR A 325 -19.32 -17.57 -1.05
C TYR A 325 -20.46 -16.91 -0.27
N GLU A 326 -20.61 -17.26 1.00
CA GLU A 326 -21.68 -16.75 1.89
C GLU A 326 -21.59 -15.23 2.10
N THR A 327 -20.36 -14.71 2.23
CA THR A 327 -20.09 -13.29 2.49
C THR A 327 -18.82 -12.83 1.79
N VAL A 328 -18.71 -11.52 1.55
CA VAL A 328 -17.51 -10.90 0.98
C VAL A 328 -16.30 -11.02 1.92
N ASP A 329 -16.49 -11.05 3.24
CA ASP A 329 -15.37 -11.29 4.18
C ASP A 329 -14.94 -12.78 4.18
N THR A 330 -15.85 -13.73 3.94
CA THR A 330 -15.51 -15.15 3.71
C THR A 330 -14.70 -15.29 2.41
N PHE A 331 -15.18 -14.68 1.32
CA PHE A 331 -14.49 -14.63 0.02
C PHE A 331 -13.08 -14.04 0.16
N TYR A 332 -12.95 -12.81 0.65
CA TYR A 332 -11.64 -12.17 0.77
C TYR A 332 -10.66 -12.94 1.66
N ARG A 333 -11.11 -13.55 2.77
CA ARG A 333 -10.24 -14.41 3.60
C ARG A 333 -9.76 -15.65 2.84
N LYS A 334 -10.69 -16.44 2.28
CA LYS A 334 -10.36 -17.68 1.53
C LYS A 334 -9.54 -17.42 0.27
N CYS A 335 -9.61 -16.21 -0.29
CA CYS A 335 -8.86 -15.84 -1.50
C CYS A 335 -7.58 -15.02 -1.23
N SER A 336 -7.26 -14.65 0.01
CA SER A 336 -6.03 -13.90 0.32
C SER A 336 -4.79 -14.79 0.28
N CYS A 337 -3.82 -14.47 -0.59
CA CYS A 337 -2.62 -15.30 -0.75
C CYS A 337 -1.65 -15.25 0.44
N ALA A 338 -1.76 -14.25 1.32
CA ALA A 338 -0.97 -14.16 2.56
C ALA A 338 -1.06 -15.44 3.41
N ASN A 339 -2.25 -16.07 3.48
CA ASN A 339 -2.50 -17.30 4.23
C ASN A 339 -1.75 -18.53 3.69
N TYR A 340 -1.23 -18.46 2.46
CA TYR A 340 -0.60 -19.57 1.74
C TYR A 340 0.94 -19.45 1.67
N ILE A 341 1.50 -18.32 2.15
CA ILE A 341 2.94 -17.99 2.07
C ILE A 341 3.83 -19.06 2.74
N GLY A 342 3.37 -19.67 3.84
CA GLY A 342 4.12 -20.72 4.54
C GLY A 342 4.36 -21.98 3.72
N ASN A 343 3.47 -22.30 2.77
CA ASN A 343 3.51 -23.53 1.99
C ASN A 343 4.29 -23.39 0.67
N VAL A 344 4.60 -22.17 0.23
CA VAL A 344 5.26 -21.91 -1.06
C VAL A 344 6.64 -22.59 -1.09
N SER A 345 6.75 -23.65 -1.89
CA SER A 345 7.97 -24.45 -1.98
C SER A 345 8.90 -24.04 -3.13
N VAL A 346 8.42 -23.21 -4.06
CA VAL A 346 9.22 -22.70 -5.19
C VAL A 346 10.01 -21.45 -4.81
N PRO A 347 11.18 -21.22 -5.43
CA PRO A 347 11.88 -19.93 -5.37
C PRO A 347 10.99 -18.78 -5.86
N LEU A 348 10.66 -17.84 -4.97
CA LEU A 348 9.70 -16.78 -5.24
C LEU A 348 10.28 -15.39 -4.92
N LEU A 349 10.37 -14.53 -5.93
CA LEU A 349 10.69 -13.10 -5.77
C LEU A 349 9.41 -12.26 -5.65
N CYS A 350 9.16 -11.73 -4.47
CA CYS A 350 8.05 -10.79 -4.22
C CYS A 350 8.56 -9.34 -4.37
N ILE A 351 7.88 -8.51 -5.15
CA ILE A 351 8.17 -7.06 -5.29
C ILE A 351 6.95 -6.24 -4.88
N SER A 352 7.13 -5.25 -4.01
CA SER A 352 6.06 -4.32 -3.61
C SER A 352 6.57 -2.89 -3.36
N ALA A 353 5.77 -1.88 -3.73
CA ALA A 353 6.03 -0.49 -3.38
C ALA A 353 5.36 -0.16 -2.04
N LEU A 354 6.06 0.60 -1.20
CA LEU A 354 5.56 0.97 0.14
C LEU A 354 4.62 2.21 0.10
N ASP A 355 4.50 2.86 -1.06
CA ASP A 355 3.56 3.94 -1.37
C ASP A 355 2.42 3.52 -2.32
N ASP A 356 2.26 2.21 -2.57
CA ASP A 356 1.25 1.69 -3.49
C ASP A 356 -0.17 2.15 -3.07
N PRO A 357 -0.91 2.87 -3.94
CA PRO A 357 -2.18 3.47 -3.59
C PRO A 357 -3.35 2.47 -3.58
N LEU A 358 -3.11 1.22 -4.00
CA LEU A 358 -4.05 0.11 -4.02
C LEU A 358 -3.69 -0.96 -2.98
N CYS A 359 -2.45 -1.45 -3.02
CA CYS A 359 -1.96 -2.59 -2.22
C CYS A 359 -1.15 -2.10 -1.01
N THR A 360 -1.84 -1.85 0.11
CA THR A 360 -1.21 -1.26 1.30
C THR A 360 -0.07 -2.08 1.89
N ARG A 361 0.96 -1.38 2.41
CA ARG A 361 2.03 -1.95 3.23
C ARG A 361 1.52 -2.82 4.38
N GLU A 362 0.34 -2.49 4.92
CA GLU A 362 -0.30 -3.20 6.04
C GLU A 362 -0.72 -4.64 5.70
N ALA A 363 -0.87 -4.97 4.42
CA ALA A 363 -1.25 -6.31 3.97
C ALA A 363 -0.04 -7.22 3.68
N ILE A 364 1.18 -6.66 3.60
CA ILE A 364 2.38 -7.42 3.24
C ILE A 364 2.72 -8.43 4.35
N PRO A 365 2.85 -9.74 4.05
CA PRO A 365 3.12 -10.78 5.03
C PRO A 365 4.62 -10.82 5.37
N TRP A 366 5.05 -9.87 6.19
CA TRP A 366 6.46 -9.57 6.46
C TRP A 366 7.23 -10.69 7.14
N ASP A 367 6.58 -11.45 8.03
CA ASP A 367 7.25 -12.43 8.87
C ASP A 367 7.06 -13.85 8.37
N GLU A 368 5.98 -14.12 7.63
CA GLU A 368 5.80 -15.32 6.81
C GLU A 368 6.83 -15.35 5.66
N CYS A 369 7.07 -14.21 4.99
CA CYS A 369 8.17 -14.06 4.02
C CYS A 369 9.57 -14.09 4.67
N ARG A 370 9.67 -13.95 6.00
CA ARG A 370 10.93 -14.12 6.75
C ARG A 370 11.13 -15.56 7.21
N ALA A 371 10.06 -16.29 7.47
CA ALA A 371 10.07 -17.69 7.87
C ALA A 371 10.34 -18.63 6.67
N ASN A 372 9.75 -18.36 5.50
CA ASN A 372 9.91 -19.22 4.34
C ASN A 372 11.30 -19.06 3.68
N LYS A 373 12.05 -20.17 3.55
CA LYS A 373 13.41 -20.21 2.97
C LYS A 373 13.45 -20.01 1.45
N ASN A 374 12.33 -20.14 0.76
CA ASN A 374 12.24 -20.04 -0.70
C ASN A 374 11.87 -18.62 -1.19
N ILE A 375 11.45 -17.74 -0.28
CA ILE A 375 10.92 -16.41 -0.60
C ILE A 375 11.98 -15.32 -0.38
N VAL A 376 12.04 -14.38 -1.33
CA VAL A 376 12.75 -13.11 -1.19
C VAL A 376 11.77 -11.96 -1.46
N LEU A 377 11.40 -11.23 -0.41
CA LEU A 377 10.55 -10.05 -0.48
C LEU A 377 11.38 -8.78 -0.63
N ALA A 378 11.36 -8.20 -1.83
CA ALA A 378 11.97 -6.91 -2.14
C ALA A 378 10.92 -5.78 -2.07
N THR A 379 11.22 -4.76 -1.27
CA THR A 379 10.35 -3.58 -1.15
C THR A 379 11.08 -2.29 -1.46
N THR A 380 10.35 -1.33 -2.01
CA THR A 380 10.87 -0.01 -2.40
C THR A 380 10.08 1.10 -1.69
N PRO A 381 10.72 2.19 -1.23
CA PRO A 381 10.01 3.30 -0.61
C PRO A 381 8.96 3.96 -1.51
N ASN A 382 9.16 3.88 -2.83
CA ASN A 382 8.30 4.47 -3.85
C ASN A 382 8.15 3.55 -5.06
N GLY A 383 7.02 3.64 -5.75
CA GLY A 383 6.78 2.94 -7.03
C GLY A 383 5.33 3.06 -7.55
N GLY A 384 4.36 3.37 -6.66
CA GLY A 384 2.94 3.28 -6.98
C GLY A 384 2.52 1.84 -7.31
N HIS A 385 1.33 1.65 -7.88
CA HIS A 385 0.85 0.34 -8.28
C HIS A 385 1.38 -0.02 -9.67
N LEU A 386 2.24 -1.05 -9.76
CA LEU A 386 2.92 -1.55 -10.97
C LEU A 386 3.77 -0.55 -11.79
N GLY A 387 3.71 0.75 -11.48
CA GLY A 387 4.32 1.83 -12.24
C GLY A 387 5.84 1.78 -12.28
N PHE A 388 6.51 2.07 -11.16
CA PHE A 388 7.98 1.94 -11.03
C PHE A 388 8.79 2.62 -12.16
N PHE A 389 8.29 3.74 -12.69
CA PHE A 389 8.88 4.39 -13.86
C PHE A 389 10.23 5.01 -13.55
N GLN A 390 11.26 4.62 -14.30
CA GLN A 390 12.63 5.13 -14.14
C GLN A 390 13.16 5.83 -15.40
N GLY A 391 14.03 6.82 -15.19
CA GLY A 391 14.62 7.64 -16.25
C GLY A 391 13.70 8.76 -16.73
N LEU A 392 14.28 9.80 -17.37
CA LEU A 392 13.53 11.02 -17.73
C LEU A 392 12.38 10.80 -18.72
N THR A 393 12.43 9.75 -19.53
CA THR A 393 11.41 9.42 -20.54
C THR A 393 10.27 8.54 -20.02
N ALA A 394 10.35 8.03 -18.78
CA ALA A 394 9.45 6.99 -18.26
C ALA A 394 9.35 5.72 -19.17
N GLY A 395 10.33 5.49 -20.05
CA GLY A 395 10.29 4.39 -21.03
C GLY A 395 10.67 3.00 -20.48
N ARG A 396 10.81 2.83 -19.16
CA ARG A 396 11.18 1.57 -18.50
C ARG A 396 10.55 1.46 -17.12
N LEU A 397 10.01 0.29 -16.79
CA LEU A 397 9.57 -0.06 -15.43
C LEU A 397 10.76 -0.69 -14.69
N TRP A 398 11.05 -0.25 -13.46
CA TRP A 398 12.22 -0.75 -12.71
C TRP A 398 12.12 -2.24 -12.38
N TRP A 399 10.95 -2.73 -11.97
CA TRP A 399 10.76 -4.08 -11.43
C TRP A 399 10.98 -5.20 -12.45
N VAL A 400 10.87 -4.92 -13.76
CA VAL A 400 11.09 -5.92 -14.83
C VAL A 400 12.55 -6.41 -14.83
N LYS A 401 13.51 -5.53 -14.55
CA LYS A 401 14.94 -5.87 -14.55
C LYS A 401 15.36 -6.83 -13.43
N PRO A 402 15.01 -6.63 -12.14
CA PRO A 402 15.30 -7.61 -11.10
C PRO A 402 14.53 -8.93 -11.27
N VAL A 403 13.33 -8.95 -11.88
CA VAL A 403 12.66 -10.22 -12.23
C VAL A 403 13.49 -11.00 -13.25
N SER A 404 13.94 -10.36 -14.33
CA SER A 404 14.76 -11.04 -15.34
C SER A 404 16.15 -11.43 -14.82
N GLU A 405 16.79 -10.60 -13.99
CA GLU A 405 18.04 -10.95 -13.29
C GLU A 405 17.83 -12.17 -12.37
N PHE A 406 16.73 -12.23 -11.63
CA PHE A 406 16.41 -13.33 -10.72
C PHE A 406 16.12 -14.62 -11.47
N PHE A 407 15.35 -14.58 -12.56
CA PHE A 407 15.06 -15.77 -13.37
C PHE A 407 16.31 -16.31 -14.07
N SER A 408 17.15 -15.45 -14.67
CA SER A 408 18.43 -15.88 -15.25
C SER A 408 19.35 -16.48 -14.18
N ALA A 409 19.55 -15.78 -13.06
CA ALA A 409 20.40 -16.28 -11.98
C ALA A 409 19.85 -17.53 -11.26
N LEU A 410 18.55 -17.83 -11.40
CA LEU A 410 17.88 -19.01 -10.87
C LEU A 410 18.03 -20.20 -11.82
N HIS A 411 17.79 -19.96 -13.11
CA HIS A 411 18.01 -20.93 -14.20
C HIS A 411 19.45 -21.44 -14.20
N ASP A 412 20.41 -20.54 -14.07
CA ASP A 412 21.85 -20.85 -14.01
C ASP A 412 22.30 -21.41 -12.64
N SER A 413 21.38 -22.02 -11.88
CA SER A 413 21.63 -22.50 -10.52
C SER A 413 20.92 -23.82 -10.19
N PRO A 414 21.47 -24.62 -9.26
CA PRO A 414 20.80 -25.81 -8.74
C PRO A 414 19.65 -25.47 -7.76
N CYS A 415 19.16 -24.23 -7.72
CA CYS A 415 18.09 -23.78 -6.84
C CYS A 415 16.72 -23.74 -7.53
N MET A 416 16.62 -24.05 -8.83
CA MET A 416 15.33 -24.30 -9.48
C MET A 416 14.56 -25.39 -8.72
N HIS A 417 13.27 -25.15 -8.47
CA HIS A 417 12.38 -26.19 -7.97
C HIS A 417 12.25 -27.31 -9.02
N ARG A 418 12.03 -28.53 -8.54
CA ARG A 418 11.66 -29.69 -9.36
C ARG A 418 10.47 -30.35 -8.70
N GLN A 419 9.43 -30.64 -9.48
CA GLN A 419 8.25 -31.34 -9.01
C GLN A 419 8.65 -32.63 -8.29
N LYS A 420 8.22 -32.80 -7.04
CA LYS A 420 8.34 -34.11 -6.38
C LYS A 420 7.16 -34.95 -6.81
N ILE A 421 7.40 -35.96 -7.65
CA ILE A 421 6.40 -36.98 -7.95
C ILE A 421 6.19 -37.78 -6.65
N GLN A 422 5.08 -37.53 -5.98
CA GLN A 422 4.65 -38.35 -4.85
C GLN A 422 4.09 -39.66 -5.40
N GLU A 423 4.80 -40.77 -5.17
CA GLU A 423 4.34 -42.12 -5.53
C GLU A 423 3.12 -42.51 -4.69
N HIS A 424 1.95 -42.01 -5.07
CA HIS A 424 0.67 -42.50 -4.58
C HIS A 424 0.41 -43.89 -5.15
N GLY A 425 0.97 -44.90 -4.48
CA GLY A 425 0.49 -46.28 -4.61
C GLY A 425 -1.03 -46.34 -4.36
N LEU A 426 -1.71 -47.29 -5.02
CA LEU A 426 -3.17 -47.39 -4.98
C LEU A 426 -3.67 -47.60 -3.54
N GLN A 427 -4.18 -46.53 -2.92
CA GLN A 427 -5.01 -46.60 -1.74
C GLN A 427 -6.27 -45.78 -1.98
N SER A 428 -7.41 -46.46 -1.96
CA SER A 428 -8.68 -45.95 -2.47
C SER A 428 -9.26 -44.83 -1.61
N SER A 429 -9.81 -43.82 -2.30
CA SER A 429 -10.83 -42.88 -1.83
C SER A 429 -11.50 -43.23 -0.50
N MET A 430 -11.15 -42.49 0.56
CA MET A 430 -12.04 -42.24 1.70
C MET A 430 -12.15 -40.73 1.91
N GLU A 431 -13.35 -40.25 2.17
CA GLU A 431 -13.69 -38.83 2.19
C GLU A 431 -13.13 -38.14 3.44
N SER A 432 -12.18 -37.21 3.26
CA SER A 432 -11.62 -36.38 4.34
C SER A 432 -12.59 -35.25 4.72
N SER A 433 -13.64 -35.58 5.45
CA SER A 433 -14.63 -34.64 5.98
C SER A 433 -14.11 -33.89 7.23
N ILE A 434 -13.12 -33.01 7.02
CA ILE A 434 -12.50 -32.19 8.07
C ILE A 434 -12.84 -30.70 7.87
N ASP A 435 -14.09 -30.34 8.18
CA ASP A 435 -14.46 -28.96 8.52
C ASP A 435 -15.11 -28.95 9.92
N LYS A 436 -14.27 -28.74 10.94
CA LYS A 436 -14.67 -28.54 12.34
C LYS A 436 -13.79 -27.49 13.02
N GLY A 437 -13.95 -26.23 12.59
CA GLY A 437 -13.69 -25.11 13.49
C GLY A 437 -14.61 -25.17 14.73
N PRO A 438 -14.20 -24.61 15.88
CA PRO A 438 -14.91 -24.79 17.14
C PRO A 438 -16.23 -24.00 17.18
N TYR A 439 -17.35 -24.68 16.92
CA TYR A 439 -18.68 -24.16 17.20
C TYR A 439 -19.24 -24.74 18.50
N VAL A 440 -19.86 -23.87 19.29
CA VAL A 440 -20.53 -24.22 20.55
C VAL A 440 -21.80 -25.01 20.25
N ASN A 441 -21.92 -26.22 20.81
CA ASN A 441 -23.19 -26.93 20.83
C ASN A 441 -24.16 -26.21 21.77
N LEU A 442 -25.21 -25.60 21.22
CA LEU A 442 -26.37 -25.18 21.97
C LEU A 442 -27.23 -26.42 22.27
N MET A 443 -27.21 -26.88 23.52
CA MET A 443 -28.26 -27.75 24.07
C MET A 443 -29.40 -26.89 24.64
N GLU A 444 -30.56 -27.50 24.85
CA GLU A 444 -31.84 -26.80 25.03
C GLU A 444 -32.02 -26.19 26.45
N ASP A 445 -31.06 -26.44 27.34
CA ASP A 445 -30.96 -25.99 28.73
C ASP A 445 -29.75 -25.06 28.93
N GLY A 446 -29.92 -23.77 28.61
CA GLY A 446 -28.84 -22.80 28.44
C GLY A 446 -27.99 -22.45 29.68
N MET A 447 -26.99 -23.29 29.98
CA MET A 447 -25.81 -22.95 30.79
C MET A 447 -24.50 -23.27 30.04
N VAL A 448 -23.43 -22.55 30.36
CA VAL A 448 -22.13 -22.66 29.68
C VAL A 448 -21.03 -22.92 30.70
N ALA A 449 -20.21 -23.94 30.47
CA ALA A 449 -18.99 -24.24 31.20
C ALA A 449 -17.84 -24.45 30.21
N ALA A 450 -16.63 -24.04 30.59
CA ALA A 450 -15.41 -24.28 29.80
C ALA A 450 -14.77 -25.60 30.23
N VAL A 451 -14.25 -26.36 29.26
CA VAL A 451 -13.50 -27.60 29.49
C VAL A 451 -12.06 -27.41 29.05
N THR A 452 -11.13 -27.74 29.94
CA THR A 452 -9.71 -27.93 29.62
C THR A 452 -9.46 -29.38 29.25
N ASN A 453 -8.73 -29.63 28.17
CA ASN A 453 -8.35 -31.00 27.79
C ASN A 453 -7.24 -31.50 28.73
N GLU A 454 -7.48 -32.64 29.39
CA GLU A 454 -6.43 -33.53 29.88
C GLU A 454 -6.55 -34.87 29.15
N ASP A 455 -5.45 -35.32 28.54
CA ASP A 455 -5.43 -36.56 27.76
C ASP A 455 -5.30 -37.79 28.68
N THR A 456 -6.37 -38.58 28.77
CA THR A 456 -6.31 -39.92 29.37
C THR A 456 -6.25 -40.99 28.29
N ASN A 457 -5.11 -41.67 28.19
CA ASN A 457 -4.98 -42.90 27.40
C ASN A 457 -4.33 -43.97 28.28
N ILE A 458 -5.09 -45.02 28.59
CA ILE A 458 -4.66 -46.12 29.46
C ILE A 458 -4.13 -47.25 28.59
N HIS A 459 -2.92 -47.73 28.90
CA HIS A 459 -2.49 -49.07 28.55
C HIS A 459 -1.80 -49.72 29.76
N ASP A 460 -1.94 -51.05 29.87
CA ASP A 460 -1.94 -51.76 31.15
C ASP A 460 -0.69 -52.66 31.37
N SER A 461 -0.49 -53.00 32.64
CA SER A 461 0.21 -54.18 33.18
C SER A 461 1.73 -54.16 33.47
N LEU A 462 2.04 -54.80 34.61
CA LEU A 462 3.29 -55.51 35.00
C LEU A 462 4.50 -54.74 35.57
N ASP A 463 4.39 -54.44 36.86
CA ASP A 463 5.37 -54.74 37.93
C ASP A 463 6.90 -54.66 37.66
N LYS A 464 7.55 -53.72 38.35
CA LYS A 464 8.55 -54.07 39.40
C LYS A 464 8.91 -52.92 40.35
N ARG A 465 9.14 -53.28 41.61
CA ARG A 465 9.59 -52.38 42.71
C ARG A 465 11.04 -51.94 42.55
N THR A 466 11.38 -50.76 43.07
CA THR A 466 12.48 -50.50 44.06
C THR A 466 12.23 -49.11 44.72
N VAL A 467 12.83 -48.83 45.88
CA VAL A 467 12.49 -47.71 46.79
C VAL A 467 13.72 -46.87 47.18
N SER A 468 13.58 -45.54 47.14
CA SER A 468 14.27 -44.51 47.96
C SER A 468 13.67 -43.13 47.57
N GLU A 469 13.18 -42.25 48.45
CA GLU A 469 13.85 -41.50 49.54
C GLU A 469 14.92 -40.52 49.01
N MET A 470 15.00 -39.23 49.41
CA MET A 470 14.15 -38.42 50.32
C MET A 470 14.42 -36.89 50.13
N GLU A 471 13.56 -36.02 50.69
CA GLU A 471 13.79 -34.58 51.02
C GLU A 471 14.07 -33.56 49.87
N GLY A 472 13.83 -32.24 50.02
CA GLY A 472 13.11 -31.51 51.09
C GLY A 472 13.44 -30.00 51.20
N SER A 473 12.47 -29.21 51.70
CA SER A 473 12.57 -27.84 52.27
C SER A 473 12.64 -26.59 51.38
N ASP A 474 11.69 -25.70 51.71
CA ASP A 474 11.52 -24.27 51.45
C ASP A 474 12.72 -23.32 51.76
N GLY A 475 12.60 -22.06 51.32
CA GLY A 475 13.31 -20.90 51.89
C GLY A 475 13.12 -19.57 51.15
N MET A 476 12.68 -18.50 51.84
CA MET A 476 12.48 -17.15 51.28
C MET A 476 12.98 -16.06 52.27
N ILE A 477 13.11 -14.80 51.80
CA ILE A 477 13.12 -13.50 52.56
C ILE A 477 14.49 -12.81 52.82
N ASN A 478 14.61 -11.57 52.26
CA ASN A 478 15.38 -10.37 52.74
C ASN A 478 16.94 -10.36 52.80
N VAL A 479 17.63 -9.23 53.06
CA VAL A 479 17.58 -7.80 52.60
C VAL A 479 18.80 -7.07 53.20
N GLN A 480 19.45 -6.16 52.45
CA GLN A 480 20.07 -4.89 52.91
C GLN A 480 20.62 -4.13 51.68
N GLN A 481 20.54 -2.81 51.47
CA GLN A 481 20.58 -1.58 52.29
C GLN A 481 21.95 -1.22 52.90
N ASN A 482 22.54 -0.12 52.39
CA ASN A 482 23.05 1.05 53.15
C ASN A 482 23.60 2.12 52.16
N GLY A 483 23.59 3.43 52.44
CA GLY A 483 22.87 4.15 53.51
C GLY A 483 23.49 5.52 53.90
N SER A 484 22.66 6.56 54.02
CA SER A 484 22.92 7.84 54.75
C SER A 484 24.08 8.75 54.22
N THR A 485 24.32 10.00 54.68
CA THR A 485 23.81 10.77 55.84
C THR A 485 23.61 12.29 55.51
N SER A 486 23.09 13.08 56.45
CA SER A 486 22.68 14.51 56.33
C SER A 486 23.44 15.44 57.32
N VAL A 487 22.93 16.69 57.57
CA VAL A 487 23.02 17.54 58.80
C VAL A 487 23.70 18.95 58.70
N LEU A 488 22.90 20.03 58.86
CA LEU A 488 23.19 21.42 59.39
C LEU A 488 24.24 22.31 58.62
N GLN A 489 24.44 23.64 58.76
CA GLN A 489 23.88 24.84 59.47
C GLN A 489 24.48 26.14 58.83
N ASP A 490 24.17 27.44 59.09
CA ASP A 490 23.09 28.24 59.75
C ASP A 490 23.21 29.76 59.35
N GLU A 491 22.33 30.64 59.90
CA GLU A 491 22.48 32.11 60.15
C GLU A 491 22.63 33.13 58.97
N SER A 492 22.37 34.45 59.11
CA SER A 492 21.45 35.26 59.96
C SER A 492 21.41 36.76 59.50
N HIS A 493 20.75 37.64 60.29
CA HIS A 493 20.77 39.13 60.25
C HIS A 493 19.97 39.94 59.20
N SER A 494 19.80 41.25 59.50
CA SER A 494 18.59 42.03 59.16
C SER A 494 18.71 43.56 59.28
N ALA A 495 17.88 44.27 58.50
CA ALA A 495 17.32 45.63 58.72
C ALA A 495 18.24 46.87 58.74
N VAL A 496 17.75 47.99 58.16
CA VAL A 496 17.39 49.26 58.86
C VAL A 496 16.81 50.28 57.86
N LYS A 497 16.01 51.25 58.33
CA LYS A 497 15.36 52.33 57.55
C LYS A 497 16.34 53.48 57.24
N ASN A 498 15.98 54.36 56.30
CA ASN A 498 15.66 55.75 56.66
C ASN A 498 14.86 56.52 55.59
N THR A 499 14.19 57.58 56.03
CA THR A 499 13.34 58.51 55.25
C THR A 499 13.84 59.94 55.42
N ASN A 500 13.54 60.82 54.45
CA ASN A 500 13.35 62.29 54.54
C ASN A 500 13.40 62.91 53.12
N SER A 501 12.89 64.11 52.79
CA SER A 501 11.73 64.91 53.27
C SER A 501 11.74 66.27 52.52
N SER A 502 10.56 66.86 52.19
CA SER A 502 10.33 68.31 51.94
C SER A 502 11.14 69.02 50.80
N GLU A 503 10.76 70.16 50.19
CA GLU A 503 9.52 70.95 50.14
C GLU A 503 9.51 71.85 48.86
N ASP A 504 8.34 72.42 48.54
CA ASP A 504 7.95 73.58 47.69
C ASP A 504 9.04 74.47 47.02
N ASN A 505 8.79 75.23 45.92
CA ASN A 505 7.80 76.33 45.86
C ASN A 505 7.80 77.11 44.50
N VAL A 506 6.85 78.06 44.36
CA VAL A 506 6.74 79.18 43.38
C VAL A 506 6.41 78.89 41.90
N ALA A 507 5.48 79.68 41.36
CA ALA A 507 5.24 79.93 39.93
C ALA A 507 5.15 81.44 39.64
N PRO A 508 5.36 81.88 38.39
CA PRO A 508 4.43 82.85 37.81
C PRO A 508 4.00 82.47 36.37
N ALA A 509 2.92 83.08 35.88
CA ALA A 509 2.30 82.78 34.59
C ALA A 509 2.53 83.86 33.52
N GLN A 510 2.68 83.45 32.25
CA GLN A 510 2.39 84.26 31.04
C GLN A 510 2.46 83.39 29.77
N GLY A 511 1.85 83.87 28.67
CA GLY A 511 2.08 83.36 27.30
C GLY A 511 0.99 82.45 26.71
N LEU A 512 0.82 82.52 25.38
CA LEU A 512 -0.20 81.81 24.61
C LEU A 512 0.36 81.33 23.24
N VAL A 513 -0.21 80.26 22.68
CA VAL A 513 -0.05 79.75 21.28
C VAL A 513 1.22 78.92 20.95
N GLY A 514 1.00 77.76 20.30
CA GLY A 514 2.01 76.91 19.62
C GLY A 514 2.42 75.65 20.40
N SER A 515 2.62 74.46 19.81
CA SER A 515 2.36 73.95 18.44
C SER A 515 1.86 72.48 18.51
N GLN A 516 1.64 71.80 17.37
CA GLN A 516 1.09 70.44 17.34
C GLN A 516 2.07 69.30 17.72
N GLU A 517 3.37 69.57 17.88
CA GLU A 517 4.41 68.52 17.88
C GLU A 517 4.49 67.70 19.16
N GLN A 518 4.42 68.33 20.35
CA GLN A 518 4.43 67.62 21.64
C GLN A 518 3.31 66.56 21.77
N ARG A 519 2.18 66.74 21.05
CA ARG A 519 1.07 65.78 21.05
C ARG A 519 1.35 64.53 20.20
N LYS A 520 2.36 64.55 19.31
CA LYS A 520 2.86 63.34 18.62
C LYS A 520 3.84 62.56 19.49
N GLU A 521 4.83 63.21 20.09
CA GLU A 521 5.87 62.53 20.89
C GLU A 521 5.26 61.80 22.11
N LEU A 522 4.38 62.49 22.85
CA LEU A 522 3.63 61.93 23.98
C LEU A 522 2.67 60.78 23.55
N SER A 523 2.35 60.66 22.27
CA SER A 523 1.60 59.52 21.71
C SER A 523 2.52 58.35 21.40
N THR A 524 3.66 58.59 20.75
CA THR A 524 4.62 57.54 20.41
C THR A 524 5.25 56.87 21.62
N ASP A 525 5.59 57.61 22.68
CA ASP A 525 6.18 56.98 23.88
C ASP A 525 5.15 56.18 24.69
N LYS A 526 3.88 56.62 24.75
CA LYS A 526 2.80 55.80 25.34
C LYS A 526 2.58 54.49 24.59
N ILE A 527 2.69 54.49 23.27
CA ILE A 527 2.65 53.27 22.45
C ILE A 527 3.88 52.39 22.73
N ARG A 528 5.06 53.00 22.87
CA ARG A 528 6.33 52.31 23.17
C ARG A 528 6.31 51.62 24.53
N ASP A 529 5.80 52.29 25.56
CA ASP A 529 5.66 51.77 26.91
C ASP A 529 4.56 50.71 27.01
N ALA A 530 3.41 50.89 26.33
CA ALA A 530 2.36 49.87 26.27
C ALA A 530 2.84 48.57 25.60
N ILE A 531 3.74 48.67 24.62
CA ILE A 531 4.34 47.50 23.92
C ILE A 531 5.48 46.87 24.74
N ALA A 532 6.11 47.59 25.67
CA ALA A 532 7.27 47.09 26.42
C ALA A 532 6.98 45.82 27.26
N PRO A 533 5.87 45.70 28.03
CA PRO A 533 5.49 44.45 28.70
C PRO A 533 5.25 43.30 27.72
N VAL A 534 4.52 43.54 26.63
CA VAL A 534 4.21 42.50 25.62
C VAL A 534 5.49 42.00 24.97
N LYS A 535 6.41 42.89 24.61
CA LYS A 535 7.72 42.56 24.04
C LYS A 535 8.61 41.83 25.04
N LYS A 536 8.52 42.14 26.33
CA LYS A 536 9.21 41.44 27.43
C LYS A 536 8.67 40.01 27.61
N SER A 537 7.35 39.83 27.64
CA SER A 537 6.70 38.51 27.73
C SER A 537 6.97 37.65 26.50
N ILE A 538 6.92 38.21 25.28
CA ILE A 538 7.30 37.51 24.04
C ILE A 538 8.77 37.09 24.08
N ASN A 539 9.68 37.96 24.52
CA ASN A 539 11.10 37.60 24.68
C ASN A 539 11.35 36.57 25.78
N GLN A 540 10.51 36.49 26.81
CA GLN A 540 10.54 35.43 27.82
C GLN A 540 10.04 34.09 27.26
N LEU A 541 8.94 34.09 26.49
CA LEU A 541 8.44 32.90 25.78
C LEU A 541 9.42 32.35 24.74
N ILE A 542 10.07 33.24 23.97
CA ILE A 542 11.12 32.87 23.01
C ILE A 542 12.35 32.29 23.72
N ARG A 543 12.67 32.78 24.93
CA ARG A 543 13.74 32.23 25.78
C ARG A 543 13.37 30.92 26.47
N SER A 544 12.09 30.64 26.74
CA SER A 544 11.68 29.45 27.51
C SER A 544 11.42 28.21 26.65
N GLN A 545 10.92 28.33 25.40
CA GLN A 545 10.72 27.18 24.50
C GLN A 545 11.00 27.51 23.02
N GLY A 546 12.28 27.59 22.65
CA GLY A 546 12.77 28.00 21.32
C GLY A 546 12.38 27.13 20.09
N ARG A 547 11.41 26.20 20.19
CA ARG A 547 10.89 25.39 19.06
C ARG A 547 9.38 25.13 19.08
N SER A 548 8.63 25.57 20.09
CA SER A 548 7.27 25.05 20.37
C SER A 548 6.14 25.74 19.60
N VAL A 549 6.15 27.08 19.52
CA VAL A 549 5.00 27.89 19.07
C VAL A 549 4.52 27.56 17.65
N TRP A 550 5.44 27.43 16.69
CA TRP A 550 5.09 27.08 15.30
C TRP A 550 4.54 25.66 15.16
N TRP A 551 4.94 24.72 16.04
CA TRP A 551 4.43 23.36 16.05
C TRP A 551 2.99 23.31 16.59
N LEU A 552 2.69 24.06 17.65
CA LEU A 552 1.35 24.20 18.20
C LEU A 552 0.40 24.93 17.22
N ALA A 553 0.88 25.99 16.55
CA ALA A 553 0.12 26.67 15.49
C ALA A 553 -0.17 25.74 14.30
N TYR A 554 0.82 24.93 13.88
CA TYR A 554 0.65 23.91 12.84
C TYR A 554 -0.38 22.83 13.24
N ILE A 555 -0.32 22.31 14.47
CA ILE A 555 -1.34 21.37 14.98
C ILE A 555 -2.72 22.03 14.92
N ALA A 556 -2.88 23.23 15.48
CA ALA A 556 -4.18 23.93 15.53
C ALA A 556 -4.77 24.19 14.14
N VAL A 557 -3.96 24.57 13.16
CA VAL A 557 -4.41 24.74 11.77
C VAL A 557 -4.81 23.39 11.14
N VAL A 558 -4.02 22.33 11.34
CA VAL A 558 -4.32 21.01 10.77
C VAL A 558 -5.57 20.36 11.39
N THR A 559 -5.80 20.53 12.70
CA THR A 559 -6.96 19.93 13.38
C THR A 559 -8.26 20.72 13.19
N SER A 560 -8.20 22.03 12.97
CA SER A 560 -9.41 22.87 12.77
C SER A 560 -9.91 22.92 11.32
N TRP A 561 -9.05 22.65 10.34
CA TRP A 561 -9.40 22.72 8.92
C TRP A 561 -10.64 21.91 8.48
N PRO A 562 -10.88 20.67 8.98
CA PRO A 562 -12.06 19.88 8.60
C PRO A 562 -13.40 20.55 8.97
N LEU A 563 -13.43 21.33 10.05
CA LEU A 563 -14.64 22.04 10.52
C LEU A 563 -14.91 23.29 9.68
N LEU A 564 -13.86 24.03 9.33
CA LEU A 564 -13.97 25.28 8.54
C LEU A 564 -14.30 25.03 7.06
N GLY A 565 -13.83 23.92 6.49
CA GLY A 565 -14.13 23.54 5.09
C GLY A 565 -15.64 23.38 4.81
N ALA A 566 -16.40 22.91 5.80
CA ALA A 566 -17.85 22.73 5.68
C ALA A 566 -18.62 24.07 5.55
N LEU A 567 -18.24 25.10 6.32
CA LEU A 567 -18.86 26.42 6.22
C LEU A 567 -18.55 27.10 4.88
N GLY A 568 -17.30 27.00 4.40
CA GLY A 568 -16.88 27.59 3.12
C GLY A 568 -17.73 27.10 1.94
N PHE A 569 -18.02 25.80 1.89
CA PHE A 569 -18.84 25.19 0.84
C PHE A 569 -20.29 25.69 0.84
N PHE A 570 -20.89 25.87 2.03
CA PHE A 570 -22.25 26.39 2.17
C PHE A 570 -22.39 27.84 1.69
N LEU A 571 -21.42 28.70 2.01
CA LEU A 571 -21.38 30.09 1.56
C LEU A 571 -21.19 30.20 0.04
N TYR A 572 -20.30 29.39 -0.54
CA TYR A 572 -20.05 29.36 -1.98
C TYR A 572 -21.30 28.97 -2.78
N ARG A 573 -22.03 27.94 -2.33
CA ARG A 573 -23.27 27.47 -2.98
C ARG A 573 -24.39 28.52 -2.97
N LYS A 574 -24.44 29.40 -1.96
CA LYS A 574 -25.42 30.50 -1.90
C LYS A 574 -25.12 31.62 -2.90
N LYS A 575 -23.85 31.87 -3.23
CA LYS A 575 -23.43 32.93 -4.17
C LYS A 575 -23.73 32.58 -5.63
N PHE A 576 -23.55 31.32 -6.03
CA PHE A 576 -23.77 30.86 -7.42
C PHE A 576 -25.24 30.73 -7.84
N ARG A 577 -26.21 30.72 -6.91
CA ARG A 577 -27.65 30.57 -7.25
C ARG A 577 -28.30 31.86 -7.79
N ASN A 578 -27.60 32.99 -7.73
CA ASN A 578 -28.16 34.32 -8.06
C ASN A 578 -27.54 34.96 -9.32
N SER A 579 -26.80 34.21 -10.16
CA SER A 579 -26.09 34.77 -11.31
C SER A 579 -26.17 33.88 -12.56
N LEU A 580 -27.33 33.83 -13.21
CA LEU A 580 -27.53 33.23 -14.53
C LEU A 580 -28.80 33.78 -15.21
N PRO A 581 -28.71 34.76 -16.13
CA PRO A 581 -29.84 35.22 -16.93
C PRO A 581 -30.09 34.27 -18.12
N ALA A 582 -31.29 33.72 -18.25
CA ALA A 582 -31.62 32.77 -19.31
C ALA A 582 -32.20 33.44 -20.56
N LYS A 583 -31.54 33.30 -21.73
CA LYS A 583 -32.18 33.35 -23.07
C LYS A 583 -31.23 32.99 -24.24
N ARG A 584 -31.79 32.27 -25.23
CA ARG A 584 -31.21 31.90 -26.56
C ARG A 584 -30.02 30.91 -26.45
N LEU A 585 -29.90 29.89 -27.30
CA LEU A 585 -30.30 29.77 -28.71
C LEU A 585 -31.22 28.57 -29.03
N LEU A 586 -31.90 28.70 -30.16
CA LEU A 586 -32.60 27.67 -30.93
C LEU A 586 -32.30 27.94 -32.42
N ARG A 587 -32.32 26.89 -33.25
CA ARG A 587 -31.80 26.81 -34.64
C ARG A 587 -30.26 26.70 -34.73
N GLY A 588 -29.84 25.90 -35.71
CA GLY A 588 -28.53 25.26 -35.84
C GLY A 588 -28.78 23.80 -36.21
#